data_AF-A0A4W2D9P0-F1
#
_entry.id   AF-A0A4W2D9P0-F1
#
_cell.length_a   1.000
_cell.length_b   1.000
_cell.length_c   1.000
_cell.angle_alpha   90.00
_cell.angle_beta   90.00
_cell.angle_gamma   90.00
#
_symmetry.space_group_name_H-M   'P 1'
#
loop_
_entity.id
_entity.type
_entity.pdbx_description
1 polymer ?
#
loop_
_entity_poly.entity_id
_entity_poly.type
_entity_poly.pdbx_seq_one_letter_code
_entity_poly.pdbx_strand_id
1 'polypeptide(L)'
;MDRHVPMHALPEEIQKMSPEEKVCKYCGVSYLILHEFKAMEEKVKAMEKEMKFYQGSIEREKRLQEKLQSLSQDFEQYKIDNESQTESRIYPRLRLRLKIQHGSGKLVPNSQFTKPCIDL
;
A
#
# COMPACT_ATOMS: atom_id res chain seq x y z
N MET A 1 -6.45 -41.15 18.16
CA MET A 1 -5.50 -41.35 19.27
C MET A 1 -5.62 -40.15 20.20
N ASP A 2 -6.17 -40.35 21.40
CA ASP A 2 -6.31 -39.29 22.40
C ASP A 2 -4.94 -38.77 22.82
N ARG A 3 -4.67 -37.49 22.52
CA ARG A 3 -3.44 -36.84 22.96
C ARG A 3 -3.57 -36.58 24.46
N HIS A 4 -2.91 -37.41 25.27
CA HIS A 4 -2.79 -37.15 26.71
C HIS A 4 -2.04 -35.83 26.90
N VAL A 5 -2.75 -34.80 27.33
CA VAL A 5 -2.15 -33.53 27.74
C VAL A 5 -1.77 -33.68 29.21
N PRO A 6 -0.49 -33.51 29.57
CA PRO A 6 -0.09 -33.48 30.98
C PRO A 6 -0.90 -32.40 31.70
N MET A 7 -1.59 -32.78 32.78
CA MET A 7 -2.48 -31.90 33.56
C MET A 7 -1.72 -30.80 34.32
N HIS A 8 -0.42 -30.97 34.52
CA HIS A 8 0.43 -30.05 35.25
C HIS A 8 1.58 -29.56 34.37
N ALA A 9 1.95 -28.28 34.54
CA ALA A 9 3.13 -27.71 33.91
C ALA A 9 4.41 -28.34 34.49
N LEU A 10 5.48 -28.32 33.70
CA LEU A 10 6.79 -28.73 34.16
C LEU A 10 7.26 -27.78 35.28
N PRO A 11 7.81 -28.26 36.40
CA PRO A 11 8.32 -27.40 37.48
C PRO A 11 9.37 -26.39 36.99
N GLU A 12 9.42 -25.22 37.62
CA GLU A 12 10.31 -24.12 37.21
C GLU A 12 11.79 -24.50 37.29
N GLU A 13 12.16 -25.33 38.25
CA GLU A 13 13.52 -25.82 38.46
C GLU A 13 13.99 -26.55 37.21
N ILE A 14 13.16 -27.46 36.70
CA ILE A 14 13.46 -28.28 35.52
C ILE A 14 13.42 -27.43 34.25
N GLN A 15 12.51 -26.45 34.17
CA GLN A 15 12.47 -25.53 33.03
C GLN A 15 13.76 -24.73 32.90
N LYS A 16 14.32 -24.26 34.02
CA LYS A 16 15.54 -23.44 34.08
C LYS A 16 16.85 -24.22 33.95
N MET A 17 16.82 -25.56 34.01
CA MET A 17 18.02 -26.39 33.76
C MET A 17 18.60 -26.19 32.36
N SER A 18 19.91 -26.41 32.24
CA SER A 18 20.58 -26.30 30.94
C SER A 18 20.16 -27.44 30.01
N PRO A 19 20.27 -27.27 28.68
CA PRO A 19 19.99 -28.34 27.72
C PRO A 19 20.86 -29.59 27.95
N GLU A 20 22.11 -29.41 28.37
CA GLU A 20 23.05 -30.51 28.63
C GLU A 20 22.63 -31.37 29.82
N GLU A 21 21.98 -30.77 30.82
CA GLU A 21 21.43 -31.47 31.99
C GLU A 21 20.14 -32.24 31.65
N LYS A 22 19.43 -31.81 30.60
CA LYS A 22 18.19 -32.42 30.13
C LYS A 22 18.43 -33.62 29.21
N VAL A 23 19.67 -33.90 28.84
CA VAL A 23 20.02 -34.95 27.89
C VAL A 23 20.64 -36.16 28.57
N CYS A 24 20.23 -37.35 28.14
CA CYS A 24 20.82 -38.59 28.63
C CYS A 24 22.27 -38.74 28.19
N LYS A 25 23.18 -38.95 29.17
CA LYS A 25 24.62 -39.11 28.93
C LYS A 25 24.99 -40.33 28.07
N TYR A 26 24.12 -41.33 27.99
CA TYR A 26 24.39 -42.58 27.28
C TYR A 26 23.81 -42.62 25.87
N CYS A 27 22.59 -42.12 25.68
CA CYS A 27 21.92 -42.16 24.36
C CYS A 27 21.76 -40.78 23.71
N GLY A 28 22.07 -39.68 24.40
CA GLY A 28 21.94 -38.33 23.85
C GLY A 28 20.49 -37.85 23.68
N VAL A 29 19.53 -38.62 24.17
CA VAL A 29 18.11 -38.32 24.04
C VAL A 29 17.66 -37.41 25.20
N SER A 30 16.87 -36.38 24.90
CA SER A 30 16.30 -35.49 25.93
C SER A 30 15.33 -36.26 26.84
N TYR A 31 15.41 -36.04 28.14
CA TYR A 31 14.44 -36.53 29.11
C TYR A 31 13.08 -35.82 28.95
N LEU A 32 13.04 -34.71 28.20
CA LEU A 32 11.87 -33.82 28.07
C LEU A 32 11.36 -33.72 26.63
N ILE A 33 11.68 -34.69 25.77
CA ILE A 33 11.28 -34.72 24.36
C ILE A 33 9.82 -34.32 24.14
N LEU A 34 8.90 -34.89 24.92
CA LEU A 34 7.47 -34.62 24.76
C LEU A 34 7.11 -33.15 25.03
N HIS A 35 7.75 -32.53 26.02
CA HIS A 35 7.55 -31.11 26.33
C HIS A 35 8.14 -30.22 25.23
N GLU A 36 9.33 -30.58 24.72
CA GLU A 36 9.98 -29.87 23.61
C GLU A 36 9.11 -29.92 22.35
N PHE A 37 8.57 -31.09 22.00
CA PHE A 37 7.63 -31.23 20.88
C PHE A 37 6.37 -30.40 21.07
N LYS A 38 5.80 -30.38 22.28
CA LYS A 38 4.61 -29.57 22.55
C LYS A 38 4.90 -28.07 22.42
N ALA A 39 6.02 -27.59 22.96
CA ALA A 39 6.43 -26.20 22.83
C ALA A 39 6.68 -25.80 21.36
N MET A 40 7.29 -26.70 20.57
CA MET A 40 7.45 -26.50 19.14
C MET A 40 6.11 -26.49 18.41
N GLU A 41 5.19 -27.41 18.72
CA GLU A 41 3.85 -27.45 18.13
C GLU A 41 3.06 -26.17 18.41
N GLU A 42 3.13 -25.65 19.64
CA GLU A 42 2.48 -24.40 20.03
C GLU A 42 3.08 -23.20 19.28
N LYS A 43 4.41 -23.13 19.15
CA LYS A 43 5.09 -22.10 18.35
C LYS A 43 4.68 -22.15 16.89
N VAL A 44 4.63 -23.34 16.29
CA VAL A 44 4.18 -23.52 14.90
C VAL A 44 2.73 -23.05 14.75
N LYS A 45 1.83 -23.44 15.66
CA LYS A 45 0.43 -22.96 15.64
C LYS A 45 0.32 -21.45 15.78
N ALA A 46 1.16 -20.81 16.59
CA ALA A 46 1.19 -19.35 16.71
C ALA A 46 1.65 -18.71 15.40
N MET A 47 2.76 -19.18 14.82
CA MET A 47 3.26 -18.72 13.52
C MET A 47 2.23 -18.91 12.40
N GLU A 48 1.54 -20.04 12.35
CA GLU A 48 0.49 -20.29 11.34
C GLU A 48 -0.66 -19.28 11.42
N LYS A 49 -1.04 -18.86 12.64
CA LYS A 49 -2.07 -17.83 12.84
C LYS A 49 -1.59 -16.47 12.34
N GLU A 50 -0.36 -16.11 12.67
CA GLU A 50 0.25 -14.85 12.21
C GLU A 50 0.37 -14.84 10.68
N MET A 51 0.81 -15.94 10.07
CA MET A 51 0.94 -16.07 8.62
C MET A 51 -0.42 -15.87 7.92
N LYS A 52 -1.50 -16.47 8.44
CA LYS A 52 -2.86 -16.26 7.92
C LYS A 52 -3.32 -14.80 8.05
N PHE A 53 -2.97 -14.14 9.15
CA PHE A 53 -3.28 -12.74 9.35
C PHE A 53 -2.58 -11.86 8.29
N TYR A 54 -1.28 -12.08 8.05
CA TYR A 54 -0.52 -11.34 7.06
C TYR A 54 -0.99 -11.60 5.63
N GLN A 55 -1.35 -12.84 5.28
CA GLN A 55 -1.97 -13.14 3.99
C GLN A 55 -3.24 -12.31 3.76
N GLY A 56 -4.13 -12.24 4.77
CA GLY A 56 -5.32 -11.39 4.69
C GLY A 56 -4.99 -9.89 4.60
N SER A 57 -3.88 -9.43 5.19
CA SER A 57 -3.41 -8.04 5.03
C SER A 57 -3.02 -7.73 3.60
N ILE A 58 -2.28 -8.63 2.93
CA ILE A 58 -1.88 -8.47 1.53
C ILE A 58 -3.11 -8.33 0.63
N GLU A 59 -4.14 -9.16 0.82
CA GLU A 59 -5.39 -9.06 0.04
C GLU A 59 -6.15 -7.75 0.29
N ARG A 60 -6.11 -7.22 1.51
CA ARG A 60 -6.72 -5.91 1.84
C ARG A 60 -5.95 -4.78 1.18
N GLU A 61 -4.62 -4.81 1.28
CA GLU A 61 -3.74 -3.81 0.69
C GLU A 61 -3.87 -3.79 -0.83
N LYS A 62 -3.90 -4.95 -1.49
CA LYS A 62 -4.13 -5.06 -2.93
C LYS A 62 -5.46 -4.41 -3.35
N ARG A 63 -6.55 -4.70 -2.64
CA ARG A 63 -7.86 -4.08 -2.92
C ARG A 63 -7.84 -2.56 -2.72
N LEU A 64 -7.11 -2.06 -1.73
CA LEU A 64 -6.95 -0.63 -1.51
C LEU A 64 -6.13 0.01 -2.63
N GLN A 65 -5.07 -0.65 -3.08
CA GLN A 65 -4.25 -0.20 -4.22
C GLN A 65 -5.07 -0.12 -5.51
N GLU A 66 -5.91 -1.13 -5.79
CA GLU A 66 -6.83 -1.14 -6.93
C GLU A 66 -7.80 0.05 -6.88
N LYS A 67 -8.39 0.33 -5.71
CA LYS A 67 -9.28 1.50 -5.51
C LYS A 67 -8.56 2.83 -5.68
N LEU A 68 -7.32 2.94 -5.22
CA LEU A 68 -6.52 4.15 -5.42
C LEU A 68 -6.20 4.35 -6.91
N GLN A 69 -5.89 3.28 -7.63
CA GLN A 69 -5.65 3.35 -9.06
C GLN A 69 -6.91 3.79 -9.83
N SER A 70 -8.07 3.21 -9.53
CA SER A 70 -9.32 3.64 -10.17
C SER A 70 -9.63 5.11 -9.88
N LEU A 71 -9.51 5.53 -8.62
CA LEU A 71 -9.77 6.91 -8.23
C LEU A 71 -8.79 7.89 -8.89
N SER A 72 -7.52 7.51 -9.03
CA SER A 72 -6.52 8.32 -9.73
C SER A 72 -6.85 8.47 -11.21
N GLN A 73 -7.32 7.41 -11.86
CA GLN A 73 -7.75 7.46 -13.26
C GLN A 73 -8.97 8.36 -13.43
N ASP A 74 -9.97 8.22 -12.56
CA ASP A 74 -11.17 9.07 -12.56
C ASP A 74 -10.81 10.55 -12.37
N PHE A 75 -9.83 10.84 -11.52
CA PHE A 75 -9.36 12.20 -11.29
C PHE A 75 -8.65 12.79 -12.52
N GLU A 76 -7.75 12.04 -13.15
CA GLU A 76 -7.09 12.48 -14.39
C GLU A 76 -8.11 12.67 -15.52
N GLN A 77 -9.09 11.79 -15.64
CA GLN A 77 -10.17 11.94 -16.63
C GLN A 77 -10.99 13.21 -16.35
N TYR A 78 -11.36 13.46 -15.09
CA TYR A 78 -12.09 14.67 -14.71
C TYR A 78 -11.31 15.95 -15.02
N LYS A 79 -9.99 15.91 -14.85
CA LYS A 79 -9.10 17.03 -15.19
C LYS A 79 -9.11 17.31 -16.69
N ILE A 80 -8.94 16.27 -17.52
CA ILE A 80 -9.00 16.37 -18.99
C ILE A 80 -10.37 16.89 -19.46
N ASP A 81 -11.46 16.38 -18.86
CA ASP A 81 -12.82 16.79 -19.18
C ASP A 81 -13.07 18.27 -18.82
N ASN A 82 -12.50 18.74 -17.71
CA ASN A 82 -12.56 20.16 -17.33
C ASN A 82 -11.75 21.04 -18.29
N GLU A 83 -10.52 20.65 -18.60
CA GLU A 83 -9.65 21.39 -19.53
C GLU A 83 -10.35 21.54 -20.90
N SER A 84 -10.87 20.44 -21.45
CA SER A 84 -11.61 20.46 -22.72
C SER A 84 -12.93 21.26 -22.68
N GLN A 85 -13.65 21.27 -21.54
CA GLN A 85 -14.83 22.14 -21.37
C GLN A 85 -14.45 23.62 -21.30
N THR A 86 -13.35 23.97 -20.65
CA THR A 86 -12.89 25.36 -20.60
C THR A 86 -12.44 25.86 -21.98
N GLU A 87 -11.71 25.03 -22.73
CA GLU A 87 -11.28 25.34 -24.10
C GLU A 87 -12.46 25.43 -25.09
N SER A 88 -13.47 24.57 -24.96
CA SER A 88 -14.60 24.56 -25.91
C SER A 88 -15.71 25.57 -25.59
N ARG A 89 -15.96 25.88 -24.31
CA ARG A 89 -17.10 26.74 -23.92
C ARG A 89 -16.69 28.17 -23.58
N ILE A 90 -15.52 28.36 -22.96
CA ILE A 90 -15.11 29.67 -22.42
C ILE A 90 -14.29 30.42 -23.46
N TYR A 91 -13.28 29.79 -24.06
CA TYR A 91 -12.40 30.43 -25.04
C TYR A 91 -13.13 30.98 -26.28
N PRO A 92 -14.08 30.25 -26.92
CA PRO A 92 -14.79 30.78 -28.07
C PRO A 92 -15.70 31.95 -27.71
N ARG A 93 -16.35 31.90 -26.53
CA ARG A 93 -17.17 33.00 -26.01
C ARG A 93 -16.34 34.24 -25.71
N LEU A 94 -15.19 34.09 -25.04
CA LEU A 94 -14.26 35.20 -24.80
C LEU A 94 -13.71 35.78 -26.11
N ARG A 95 -13.36 34.92 -27.07
CA ARG A 95 -12.85 35.31 -28.40
C ARG A 95 -13.89 36.09 -29.21
N LEU A 96 -15.15 35.67 -29.20
CA LEU A 96 -16.27 36.41 -29.79
C LEU A 96 -16.46 37.77 -29.12
N ARG A 97 -16.40 37.83 -27.78
CA ARG A 97 -16.55 39.08 -27.01
C ARG A 97 -15.44 40.09 -27.30
N LEU A 98 -14.19 39.62 -27.45
CA LEU A 98 -13.05 40.44 -27.88
C LEU A 98 -13.22 40.93 -29.32
N LYS A 99 -13.63 40.07 -30.25
CA LYS A 99 -13.92 40.48 -31.64
C LYS A 99 -15.03 41.54 -31.74
N ILE A 100 -16.04 41.49 -30.88
CA ILE A 100 -17.11 42.49 -30.84
C ILE A 100 -16.58 43.84 -30.32
N GLN A 101 -15.67 43.84 -29.34
CA GLN A 101 -15.02 45.06 -28.84
C GLN A 101 -14.05 45.67 -29.86
N HIS A 102 -13.35 44.86 -30.65
CA HIS A 102 -12.45 45.33 -31.72
C HIS A 102 -13.15 45.56 -33.08
N GLY A 103 -14.39 45.11 -33.25
CA GLY A 103 -15.17 45.23 -34.49
C GLY A 103 -15.93 46.56 -34.65
N SER A 104 -15.85 47.46 -33.67
CA SER A 104 -16.52 48.77 -33.69
C SER A 104 -15.54 49.96 -33.61
N GLY A 105 -14.25 49.75 -33.84
CA GLY A 105 -13.25 50.82 -33.91
C GLY A 105 -12.37 50.69 -35.15
N LYS A 106 -12.53 51.61 -36.10
CA LYS A 106 -11.56 51.82 -37.18
C LYS A 106 -10.17 52.04 -36.56
N LEU A 107 -9.19 51.21 -36.89
CA LEU A 107 -7.78 51.60 -36.78
C LEU A 107 -7.04 51.21 -38.06
N VAL A 108 -6.51 52.27 -38.67
CA VAL A 108 -5.70 52.39 -39.89
C VAL A 108 -4.46 51.47 -39.80
N PRO A 109 -3.97 50.92 -40.92
CA PRO A 109 -2.71 50.19 -40.92
C PRO A 109 -1.58 51.19 -40.70
N ASN A 110 -0.78 51.01 -39.65
CA ASN A 110 0.53 51.64 -39.66
C ASN A 110 1.64 50.71 -39.16
N SER A 111 2.65 50.68 -40.01
CA SER A 111 3.94 50.05 -39.87
C SER A 111 4.55 50.22 -38.46
N GLN A 112 5.10 49.14 -37.92
CA GLN A 112 6.55 49.02 -37.70
C GLN A 112 6.86 47.72 -36.96
N PHE A 113 7.79 46.97 -37.57
CA PHE A 113 8.63 45.99 -36.91
C PHE A 113 9.10 46.49 -35.53
N THR A 114 8.98 45.65 -34.51
CA THR A 114 10.10 45.34 -33.60
C THR A 114 9.73 44.09 -32.80
N LYS A 115 10.53 43.05 -32.96
CA LYS A 115 10.62 41.94 -32.00
C LYS A 115 11.23 42.49 -30.70
N PRO A 116 10.85 41.96 -29.54
CA PRO A 116 11.90 41.57 -28.60
C PRO A 116 11.78 40.11 -28.19
N CYS A 117 12.93 39.46 -28.16
CA CYS A 117 13.20 38.18 -27.54
C CYS A 117 12.74 38.17 -26.08
N ILE A 118 12.30 37.01 -25.60
CA ILE A 118 12.45 36.66 -24.20
C ILE A 118 13.24 35.36 -24.18
N ASP A 119 14.40 35.48 -23.55
CA ASP A 119 15.46 34.50 -23.39
C ASP A 119 15.11 33.40 -22.37
N LEU A 120 15.73 32.23 -22.63
CA LEU A 120 16.13 31.12 -21.74
C LEU A 120 15.31 30.76 -20.50
#